data_AF-A0A0C2Z7V1-F1
#
_entry.id   AF-A0A0C2Z7V1-F1
#
_cell.length_a   1.000
_cell.length_b   1.000
_cell.length_c   1.000
_cell.angle_alpha   90.00
_cell.angle_beta   90.00
_cell.angle_gamma   90.00
#
_symmetry.space_group_name_H-M   'P 1'
#
loop_
_entity.id
_entity.type
_entity.pdbx_description
1 polymer ?
#
loop_
_entity_poly.entity_id
_entity_poly.type
_entity_poly.pdbx_seq_one_letter_code
_entity_poly.pdbx_strand_id
1 'polypeptide(L)'
;ILDEGYNDLKNILTHLVNKTALSPQQIMDGWHKSKGRVINRVNHWNLYAKYLAKHEDQERQRLGLSDILSKSIPLLHMKFKEENNEAWQEILELHDLLESSEASPQTIVHRMQSFGKIKRRLINLVEGAATKHGFEVALVMCGKVINEDVSLGFTHTTAGAKKFIETCCQSNEHAMIGHLKVHV
;
A
#
# COMPACT_ATOMS: atom_id res chain seq x y z
N ILE A 1 34.59 -5.84 6.29
CA ILE A 1 33.55 -6.89 6.19
C ILE A 1 32.24 -6.36 5.59
N LEU A 2 31.39 -5.60 6.32
CA LEU A 2 30.11 -5.14 5.75
C LEU A 2 30.29 -4.14 4.60
N ASP A 3 31.21 -3.18 4.74
CA ASP A 3 31.48 -2.20 3.69
C ASP A 3 32.08 -2.81 2.42
N GLU A 4 32.93 -3.84 2.58
CA GLU A 4 33.44 -4.63 1.45
C GLU A 4 32.29 -5.39 0.76
N GLY A 5 31.43 -6.06 1.54
CA GLY A 5 30.26 -6.75 1.00
C GLY A 5 29.28 -5.81 0.28
N TYR A 6 29.11 -4.57 0.76
CA TYR A 6 28.29 -3.57 0.08
C TYR A 6 28.92 -3.07 -1.22
N ASN A 7 30.24 -2.92 -1.25
CA ASN A 7 30.96 -2.59 -2.48
C ASN A 7 30.88 -3.71 -3.52
N ASP A 8 31.00 -4.98 -3.09
CA ASP A 8 30.86 -6.13 -3.98
C ASP A 8 29.45 -6.21 -4.58
N LEU A 9 28.42 -6.02 -3.75
CA LEU A 9 27.03 -5.95 -4.22
C LEU A 9 26.83 -4.81 -5.22
N LYS A 10 27.37 -3.62 -4.93
CA LYS A 10 27.27 -2.46 -5.82
C LYS A 10 27.96 -2.72 -7.17
N ASN A 11 29.12 -3.38 -7.16
CA ASN A 11 29.85 -3.73 -8.38
C ASN A 11 29.06 -4.72 -9.24
N ILE A 12 28.50 -5.77 -8.62
CA ILE A 12 27.66 -6.76 -9.30
C ILE A 12 26.42 -6.10 -9.89
N LEU A 13 25.75 -5.24 -9.11
CA LEU A 13 24.55 -4.53 -9.55
C LEU A 13 24.85 -3.63 -10.76
N THR A 14 25.95 -2.88 -10.70
CA THR A 14 26.38 -1.98 -11.78
C THR A 14 26.69 -2.75 -13.06
N HIS A 15 27.37 -3.89 -12.94
CA HIS A 15 27.63 -4.77 -14.09
C HIS A 15 26.33 -5.31 -14.71
N LEU A 16 25.35 -5.69 -13.90
CA LEU A 16 24.05 -6.17 -14.38
C LEU A 16 23.24 -5.07 -15.06
N VAL A 17 23.22 -3.85 -14.51
CA VAL A 17 22.58 -2.68 -15.13
C VAL A 17 23.15 -2.42 -16.51
N ASN A 18 24.48 -2.43 -16.66
CA ASN A 18 25.15 -2.18 -17.94
C ASN A 18 24.85 -3.26 -18.99
N LYS A 19 24.65 -4.52 -18.58
CA LYS A 19 24.37 -5.63 -19.50
C LYS A 19 22.90 -5.79 -19.87
N THR A 20 21.98 -5.35 -19.01
CA THR A 20 20.55 -5.64 -19.17
C THR A 20 19.70 -4.41 -19.43
N ALA A 21 20.27 -3.20 -19.28
CA ALA A 21 19.55 -1.93 -19.29
C ALA A 21 18.40 -1.84 -18.25
N LEU A 22 18.33 -2.78 -17.31
CA LEU A 22 17.36 -2.78 -16.22
C LEU A 22 17.86 -1.90 -15.08
N SER A 23 16.94 -1.28 -14.37
CA SER A 23 17.29 -0.53 -13.16
C SER A 23 17.74 -1.47 -12.03
N PRO A 24 18.61 -0.99 -11.11
CA PRO A 24 18.96 -1.68 -9.86
C PRO A 24 17.79 -2.37 -9.17
N GLN A 25 16.64 -1.69 -9.10
CA GLN A 25 15.45 -2.17 -8.42
C GLN A 25 14.77 -3.31 -9.19
N GLN A 26 14.70 -3.24 -10.52
CA GLN A 26 14.15 -4.33 -11.34
C GLN A 26 15.01 -5.60 -11.28
N ILE A 27 16.33 -5.44 -11.18
CA ILE A 27 17.27 -6.55 -11.02
C ILE A 27 17.07 -7.22 -9.66
N MET A 28 16.94 -6.42 -8.59
CA MET A 28 16.66 -6.93 -7.25
C MET A 28 15.31 -7.64 -7.18
N ASP A 29 14.26 -7.04 -7.74
CA ASP A 29 12.92 -7.63 -7.80
C ASP A 29 12.91 -8.94 -8.60
N GLY A 30 13.63 -8.99 -9.73
CA GLY A 30 13.81 -10.19 -10.54
C GLY A 30 14.59 -11.28 -9.81
N TRP A 31 15.65 -10.91 -9.09
CA TRP A 31 16.42 -11.84 -8.27
C TRP A 31 15.58 -12.45 -7.14
N HIS A 32 14.79 -11.62 -6.44
CA HIS A 32 13.85 -12.09 -5.41
C HIS A 32 12.81 -13.05 -6.00
N LYS A 33 12.20 -12.71 -7.15
CA LYS A 33 11.28 -13.60 -7.88
C LYS A 33 11.94 -14.92 -8.29
N SER A 34 13.19 -14.89 -8.77
CA SER A 34 13.94 -16.09 -9.20
C SER A 34 14.25 -17.06 -8.05
N LYS A 35 14.24 -16.57 -6.81
CA LYS A 35 14.44 -17.37 -5.59
C LYS A 35 13.12 -17.75 -4.90
N GLY A 36 11.99 -17.63 -5.59
CA GLY A 36 10.66 -17.91 -5.04
C GLY A 36 10.23 -16.93 -3.94
N ARG A 37 11.04 -15.91 -3.63
CA ARG A 37 10.69 -14.79 -2.78
C ARG A 37 9.97 -13.77 -3.65
N VAL A 38 8.76 -14.11 -4.10
CA VAL A 38 7.81 -13.07 -4.48
C VAL A 38 7.72 -12.18 -3.25
N ILE A 39 8.11 -10.90 -3.37
CA ILE A 39 7.79 -9.90 -2.36
C ILE A 39 6.28 -9.71 -2.47
N ASN A 40 5.53 -10.69 -1.95
CA ASN A 40 4.12 -10.56 -1.70
C ASN A 40 4.02 -9.43 -0.68
N ARG A 41 3.67 -8.23 -1.14
CA ARG A 41 3.30 -7.12 -0.26
C ARG A 41 2.15 -7.52 0.67
N VAL A 42 1.43 -8.59 0.33
CA VAL A 42 0.33 -9.18 1.09
C VAL A 42 0.78 -10.52 1.67
N ASN A 43 1.03 -10.55 2.98
CA ASN A 43 1.29 -11.82 3.66
C ASN A 43 -0.05 -12.54 3.90
N HIS A 44 -0.44 -13.46 3.01
CA HIS A 44 -1.71 -14.20 3.11
C HIS A 44 -1.85 -14.99 4.41
N TRP A 45 -0.75 -15.39 5.04
CA TRP A 45 -0.79 -15.98 6.38
C TRP A 45 -1.29 -14.97 7.43
N ASN A 46 -0.84 -13.72 7.33
CA ASN A 46 -1.33 -12.65 8.22
C ASN A 46 -2.79 -12.29 7.92
N LEU A 47 -3.20 -12.31 6.64
CA LEU A 47 -4.61 -12.12 6.28
C LEU A 47 -5.48 -13.23 6.84
N TYR A 48 -5.03 -14.48 6.74
CA TYR A 48 -5.71 -15.62 7.32
C TYR A 48 -5.81 -15.51 8.84
N ALA A 49 -4.75 -15.10 9.53
CA ALA A 49 -4.78 -14.88 10.98
C ALA A 49 -5.82 -13.82 11.40
N LYS A 50 -5.95 -12.72 10.63
CA LYS A 50 -7.00 -11.72 10.84
C LYS A 50 -8.40 -12.28 10.57
N TYR A 51 -8.55 -13.03 9.50
CA TYR A 51 -9.81 -13.67 9.11
C TYR A 51 -10.28 -14.65 10.20
N LEU A 52 -9.39 -15.52 10.66
CA LEU A 52 -9.64 -16.52 11.71
C LEU A 52 -10.08 -15.86 13.03
N ALA A 53 -9.51 -14.72 13.41
CA ALA A 53 -9.90 -14.01 14.62
C ALA A 53 -11.38 -13.58 14.64
N LYS A 54 -12.02 -13.43 13.47
CA LYS A 54 -13.44 -13.09 13.34
C LYS A 54 -14.33 -14.27 12.98
N HIS A 55 -13.76 -15.33 12.41
CA HIS A 55 -14.47 -16.51 11.93
C HIS A 55 -14.13 -17.76 12.75
N GLU A 56 -13.67 -17.59 13.98
CA GLU A 56 -13.10 -18.69 14.79
C GLU A 56 -14.06 -19.87 14.93
N ASP A 57 -15.35 -19.62 15.19
CA ASP A 57 -16.35 -20.69 15.32
C ASP A 57 -16.62 -21.39 13.99
N GLN A 58 -16.67 -20.65 12.88
CA GLN A 58 -16.83 -21.21 11.54
C GLN A 58 -15.62 -22.06 11.15
N GLU A 59 -14.40 -21.56 11.36
CA GLU A 59 -13.17 -22.28 11.07
C GLU A 59 -13.06 -23.54 11.94
N ARG A 60 -13.43 -23.47 13.22
CA ARG A 60 -13.49 -24.64 14.11
C ARG A 60 -14.51 -25.68 13.65
N GLN A 61 -15.64 -25.27 13.10
CA GLN A 61 -16.64 -26.18 12.53
C GLN A 61 -16.13 -26.89 11.27
N ARG A 62 -15.31 -26.24 10.42
CA ARG A 62 -14.69 -26.87 9.23
C ARG A 62 -13.81 -28.07 9.55
N LEU A 63 -13.22 -28.10 10.75
CA LEU A 63 -12.39 -29.23 11.19
C LEU A 63 -13.18 -30.48 11.60
N GLY A 64 -14.49 -30.38 11.81
CA GLY A 64 -15.38 -31.54 12.01
C GLY A 64 -14.80 -32.60 12.94
N LEU A 65 -14.89 -32.37 14.26
CA LEU A 65 -14.66 -33.36 15.33
C LEU A 65 -13.18 -33.67 15.68
N SER A 66 -12.56 -32.80 16.48
CA SER A 66 -11.69 -33.18 17.63
C SER A 66 -11.11 -31.92 18.28
N ASP A 67 -11.36 -31.72 19.58
CA ASP A 67 -10.97 -30.53 20.37
C ASP A 67 -9.44 -30.31 20.48
N ILE A 68 -8.65 -31.28 20.03
CA ILE A 68 -7.18 -31.26 20.00
C ILE A 68 -6.67 -30.71 18.67
N LEU A 69 -7.35 -30.99 17.55
CA LEU A 69 -7.00 -30.50 16.22
C LEU A 69 -7.58 -29.10 15.94
N SER A 70 -8.69 -28.76 16.60
CA SER A 70 -9.39 -27.46 16.47
C SER A 70 -8.54 -26.24 16.84
N LYS A 71 -7.45 -26.45 17.60
CA LYS A 71 -6.53 -25.39 18.05
C LYS A 71 -5.33 -25.19 17.12
N SER A 72 -5.14 -26.07 16.14
CA SER A 72 -4.02 -25.96 15.21
C SER A 72 -4.35 -25.03 14.05
N ILE A 73 -3.91 -23.78 14.16
CA ILE A 73 -4.06 -22.74 13.13
C ILE A 73 -3.53 -23.20 11.75
N PRO A 74 -2.39 -23.91 11.64
CA PRO A 74 -1.94 -24.43 10.34
C PRO A 74 -2.90 -25.45 9.71
N LEU A 75 -3.54 -26.30 10.51
CA LEU A 75 -4.49 -27.30 10.03
C LEU A 75 -5.80 -26.65 9.56
N LEU A 76 -6.28 -25.64 10.31
CA LEU A 76 -7.41 -24.81 9.90
C LEU A 76 -7.13 -24.12 8.55
N HIS A 77 -5.94 -23.52 8.41
CA HIS A 77 -5.54 -22.86 7.17
C HIS A 77 -5.46 -23.82 5.98
N MET A 78 -5.00 -25.06 6.21
CA MET A 78 -4.95 -26.08 5.15
C MET A 78 -6.36 -26.47 4.69
N LYS A 79 -7.26 -26.72 5.64
CA LYS A 79 -8.69 -26.99 5.38
C LYS A 79 -9.38 -25.84 4.67
N PHE A 80 -9.13 -24.61 5.12
CA PHE A 80 -9.63 -23.40 4.47
C PHE A 80 -9.21 -23.34 3.00
N LYS A 81 -7.95 -23.68 2.68
CA LYS A 81 -7.49 -23.77 1.29
C LYS A 81 -8.14 -24.89 0.51
N GLU A 82 -8.28 -26.07 1.11
CA GLU A 82 -8.93 -27.23 0.46
C GLU A 82 -10.38 -26.93 0.07
N GLU A 83 -11.14 -26.26 0.94
CA GLU A 83 -12.54 -25.92 0.66
C GLU A 83 -12.70 -24.81 -0.38
N ASN A 84 -11.74 -23.88 -0.43
CA ASN A 84 -11.82 -22.68 -1.28
C ASN A 84 -10.96 -22.78 -2.55
N ASN A 85 -10.34 -23.94 -2.80
CA ASN A 85 -9.54 -24.26 -3.98
C ASN A 85 -8.58 -23.12 -4.36
N GLU A 86 -8.66 -22.59 -5.57
CA GLU A 86 -7.79 -21.51 -6.06
C GLU A 86 -8.20 -20.13 -5.52
N ALA A 87 -9.44 -19.96 -5.06
CA ALA A 87 -10.00 -18.67 -4.64
C ALA A 87 -9.64 -18.26 -3.20
N TRP A 88 -8.95 -19.12 -2.45
CA TRP A 88 -8.61 -18.86 -1.03
C TRP A 88 -7.83 -17.55 -0.81
N GLN A 89 -6.98 -17.15 -1.77
CA GLN A 89 -6.23 -15.90 -1.69
C GLN A 89 -7.13 -14.69 -1.90
N GLU A 90 -7.98 -14.76 -2.92
CA GLU A 90 -8.93 -13.69 -3.27
C GLU A 90 -9.95 -13.47 -2.15
N ILE A 91 -10.41 -14.53 -1.50
CA ILE A 91 -11.33 -14.43 -0.35
C ILE A 91 -10.68 -13.67 0.81
N LEU A 92 -9.42 -13.98 1.13
CA LEU A 92 -8.68 -13.31 2.21
C LEU A 92 -8.38 -11.85 1.88
N GLU A 93 -8.03 -11.56 0.63
CA GLU A 93 -7.77 -10.19 0.16
C GLU A 93 -9.05 -9.37 0.12
N LEU A 94 -10.16 -9.94 -0.37
CA LEU A 94 -11.47 -9.27 -0.39
C LEU A 94 -11.97 -9.02 1.03
N HIS A 95 -11.78 -9.97 1.95
CA HIS A 95 -12.12 -9.76 3.35
C HIS A 95 -11.29 -8.62 3.99
N ASP A 96 -9.98 -8.58 3.79
CA ASP A 96 -9.14 -7.47 4.30
C ASP A 96 -9.49 -6.13 3.64
N LEU A 97 -9.90 -6.14 2.37
CA LEU A 97 -10.40 -4.97 1.66
C LEU A 97 -11.74 -4.46 2.24
N LEU A 98 -12.69 -5.37 2.52
CA LEU A 98 -13.96 -5.03 3.14
C LEU A 98 -13.76 -4.51 4.57
N GLU A 99 -12.89 -5.16 5.35
CA GLU A 99 -12.52 -4.72 6.71
C GLU A 99 -11.81 -3.37 6.73
N SER A 100 -10.95 -3.10 5.76
CA SER A 100 -10.31 -1.78 5.62
C SER A 100 -11.27 -0.70 5.09
N SER A 101 -12.38 -1.12 4.48
CA SER A 101 -13.47 -0.25 4.03
C SER A 101 -14.47 0.06 5.15
N GLU A 102 -14.62 -0.81 6.15
CA GLU A 102 -15.37 -0.49 7.37
C GLU A 102 -14.58 0.52 8.19
N ALA A 103 -14.96 1.79 8.06
CA ALA A 103 -14.34 2.89 8.77
C ALA A 103 -14.52 2.72 10.29
N SER A 104 -13.57 2.06 10.94
CA SER A 104 -13.39 2.17 12.39
C SER A 104 -13.37 3.66 12.75
N PRO A 105 -14.02 4.11 13.85
CA PRO A 105 -13.96 5.49 14.30
C PRO A 105 -12.51 5.88 14.62
N GLN A 106 -11.78 6.33 13.61
CA GLN A 106 -10.43 6.83 13.79
C GLN A 106 -10.54 8.15 14.53
N THR A 107 -9.81 8.25 15.64
CA THR A 107 -9.63 9.52 16.34
C THR A 107 -9.05 10.56 15.38
N ILE A 108 -9.39 11.83 15.59
CA ILE A 108 -8.92 12.96 14.77
C ILE A 108 -7.39 12.91 14.61
N VAL A 109 -6.67 12.59 15.69
CA VAL A 109 -5.20 12.43 15.70
C VAL A 109 -4.72 11.35 14.73
N HIS A 110 -5.36 10.18 14.72
CA HIS A 110 -4.98 9.08 13.83
C HIS A 110 -5.21 9.44 12.35
N ARG A 111 -6.30 10.17 12.05
CA ARG A 111 -6.56 10.67 10.70
C ARG A 111 -5.52 11.67 10.25
N MET A 112 -5.15 12.63 11.11
CA MET A 112 -4.09 13.59 10.81
C MET A 112 -2.74 12.92 10.52
N GLN A 113 -2.37 11.92 11.33
CA GLN A 113 -1.14 11.15 11.11
C GLN A 113 -1.18 10.35 9.80
N SER A 114 -2.30 9.68 9.53
CA SER A 114 -2.51 8.91 8.30
C SER A 114 -2.46 9.80 7.07
N PHE A 115 -3.13 10.95 7.11
CA PHE A 115 -3.12 11.95 6.06
C PHE A 115 -1.70 12.46 5.78
N GLY A 116 -0.94 12.80 6.83
CA GLY A 116 0.45 13.23 6.69
C GLY A 116 1.35 12.15 6.06
N LYS A 117 1.15 10.88 6.42
CA LYS A 117 1.88 9.74 5.84
C LYS A 117 1.55 9.53 4.36
N ILE A 118 0.28 9.62 3.98
CA ILE A 118 -0.17 9.50 2.58
C ILE A 118 0.34 10.68 1.77
N LYS A 119 0.18 11.92 2.26
CA LYS A 119 0.71 13.14 1.64
C LYS A 119 2.19 12.97 1.29
N ARG A 120 3.02 12.56 2.25
CA ARG A 120 4.47 12.39 2.03
C ARG A 120 4.78 11.33 0.98
N ARG A 121 4.05 10.20 0.98
CA ARG A 121 4.22 9.14 -0.02
C ARG A 121 3.85 9.62 -1.42
N LEU A 122 2.75 10.35 -1.57
CA LEU A 122 2.32 10.89 -2.85
C LEU A 122 3.32 11.92 -3.38
N ILE A 123 3.76 12.86 -2.56
CA ILE A 123 4.78 13.86 -2.96
C ILE A 123 6.05 13.14 -3.45
N ASN A 124 6.59 12.20 -2.67
CA ASN A 124 7.78 11.47 -3.08
C ASN A 124 7.59 10.69 -4.39
N LEU A 125 6.39 10.14 -4.61
CA LEU A 125 6.06 9.42 -5.84
C LEU A 125 6.03 10.35 -7.05
N VAL A 126 5.32 11.49 -6.96
CA VAL A 126 5.16 12.41 -8.08
C VAL A 126 6.45 13.15 -8.40
N GLU A 127 7.25 13.51 -7.38
CA GLU A 127 8.59 14.09 -7.59
C GLU A 127 9.56 13.08 -8.22
N GLY A 128 9.49 11.81 -7.80
CA GLY A 128 10.24 10.73 -8.41
C GLY A 128 9.84 10.50 -9.88
N ALA A 129 8.55 10.55 -10.18
CA ALA A 129 8.02 10.43 -11.53
C ALA A 129 8.44 11.62 -12.42
N ALA A 130 8.41 12.85 -11.90
CA ALA A 130 8.91 14.03 -12.60
C ALA A 130 10.38 13.91 -12.93
N THR A 131 11.20 13.55 -11.94
CA THR A 131 12.66 13.45 -12.13
C THR A 131 13.05 12.32 -13.07
N LYS A 132 12.42 11.15 -12.93
CA LYS A 132 12.83 9.93 -13.66
C LYS A 132 12.20 9.79 -15.04
N HIS A 133 10.99 10.31 -15.20
CA HIS A 133 10.17 10.08 -16.39
C HIS A 133 9.71 11.38 -17.08
N GLY A 134 10.01 12.55 -16.50
CA GLY A 134 9.59 13.84 -17.06
C GLY A 134 8.08 14.11 -16.96
N PHE A 135 7.39 13.42 -16.05
CA PHE A 135 5.95 13.62 -15.84
C PHE A 135 5.68 14.82 -14.94
N GLU A 136 4.65 15.60 -15.28
CA GLU A 136 4.25 16.76 -14.49
C GLU A 136 2.87 16.52 -13.87
N VAL A 137 2.70 16.94 -12.62
CA VAL A 137 1.51 16.65 -11.81
C VAL A 137 1.06 17.91 -11.07
N ALA A 138 -0.25 18.15 -11.08
CA ALA A 138 -0.94 18.99 -10.12
C ALA A 138 -1.87 18.10 -9.27
N LEU A 139 -1.69 18.14 -7.96
CA LEU A 139 -2.39 17.29 -6.99
C LEU A 139 -3.14 18.16 -5.98
N VAL A 140 -4.38 17.77 -5.69
CA VAL A 140 -5.20 18.35 -4.61
C VAL A 140 -5.75 17.19 -3.78
N MET A 141 -5.66 17.28 -2.46
CA MET A 141 -6.17 16.28 -1.54
C MET A 141 -6.80 16.96 -0.32
N CYS A 142 -7.97 16.49 0.10
CA CYS A 142 -8.62 16.93 1.33
C CYS A 142 -9.20 15.76 2.13
N GLY A 143 -9.42 15.98 3.42
CA GLY A 143 -10.24 15.08 4.24
C GLY A 143 -11.72 15.21 3.88
N LYS A 144 -12.50 14.17 4.19
CA LYS A 144 -13.93 14.06 3.87
C LYS A 144 -14.82 14.70 4.94
N VAL A 145 -14.37 14.75 6.19
CA VAL A 145 -15.23 15.14 7.32
C VAL A 145 -15.02 16.61 7.67
N ILE A 146 -15.94 17.46 7.21
CA ILE A 146 -15.84 18.93 7.26
C ILE A 146 -15.43 19.47 8.65
N ASN A 147 -16.02 18.94 9.73
CA ASN A 147 -15.79 19.45 11.09
C ASN A 147 -14.52 18.91 11.77
N GLU A 148 -14.02 17.74 11.36
CA GLU A 148 -12.85 17.08 11.96
C GLU A 148 -11.57 17.30 11.14
N ASP A 149 -11.73 17.58 9.84
CA ASP A 149 -10.65 17.61 8.84
C ASP A 149 -10.33 19.05 8.39
N VAL A 150 -10.60 20.05 9.23
CA VAL A 150 -10.39 21.48 8.90
C VAL A 150 -8.96 21.72 8.40
N SER A 151 -7.97 21.07 9.02
CA SER A 151 -6.55 21.14 8.63
C SER A 151 -6.09 20.09 7.61
N LEU A 152 -6.96 19.16 7.17
CA LEU A 152 -6.60 18.13 6.19
C LEU A 152 -6.91 18.61 4.79
N GLY A 153 -6.04 19.46 4.27
CA GLY A 153 -6.05 19.91 2.90
C GLY A 153 -4.63 20.20 2.45
N PHE A 154 -4.27 19.77 1.25
CA PHE A 154 -3.04 20.25 0.62
C PHE A 154 -3.14 20.23 -0.89
N THR A 155 -2.36 21.10 -1.51
CA THR A 155 -2.05 21.09 -2.93
C THR A 155 -0.56 20.82 -3.12
N HIS A 156 -0.21 20.23 -4.25
CA HIS A 156 1.18 20.06 -4.65
C HIS A 156 1.28 20.13 -6.17
N THR A 157 2.27 20.83 -6.69
CA THR A 157 2.61 20.85 -8.11
C THR A 157 4.08 20.54 -8.28
N THR A 158 4.41 19.68 -9.24
CA THR A 158 5.80 19.47 -9.68
C THR A 158 6.33 20.70 -10.42
N ALA A 159 7.65 20.77 -10.63
CA ALA A 159 8.32 21.99 -11.10
C ALA A 159 7.79 22.54 -12.43
N GLY A 160 7.48 21.67 -13.40
CA GLY A 160 6.94 22.08 -14.70
C GLY A 160 5.45 22.44 -14.66
N ALA A 161 4.71 21.96 -13.66
CA ALA A 161 3.32 22.34 -13.40
C ALA A 161 3.18 23.53 -12.43
N LYS A 162 4.28 24.22 -12.10
CA LYS A 162 4.25 25.36 -11.18
C LYS A 162 3.32 26.45 -11.73
N LYS A 163 2.47 26.99 -10.84
CA LYS A 163 1.40 27.95 -11.16
C LYS A 163 0.24 27.43 -12.01
N PHE A 164 0.18 26.14 -12.36
CA PHE A 164 -0.95 25.58 -13.10
C PHE A 164 -2.31 25.95 -12.50
N ILE A 165 -2.42 25.88 -11.16
CA ILE A 165 -3.62 26.25 -10.42
C ILE A 165 -3.98 27.73 -10.61
N GLU A 166 -2.99 28.62 -10.60
CA GLU A 166 -3.17 30.06 -10.76
C GLU A 166 -3.50 30.45 -12.20
N THR A 167 -2.80 29.87 -13.17
CA THR A 167 -2.85 30.30 -14.57
C THR A 167 -3.95 29.60 -15.36
N CYS A 168 -4.10 28.29 -15.18
CA CYS A 168 -5.06 27.48 -15.94
C CYS A 168 -6.39 27.35 -15.21
N CYS A 169 -6.34 27.09 -13.90
CA CYS A 169 -7.56 26.98 -13.09
C CYS A 169 -8.07 28.33 -12.58
N GLN A 170 -7.32 29.42 -12.79
CA GLN A 170 -7.66 30.79 -12.33
C GLN A 170 -8.05 30.83 -10.85
N SER A 171 -7.39 29.99 -10.05
CA SER A 171 -7.69 29.77 -8.65
C SER A 171 -6.41 29.83 -7.82
N ASN A 172 -6.53 29.75 -6.50
CA ASN A 172 -5.38 29.59 -5.63
C ASN A 172 -5.45 28.25 -4.89
N GLU A 173 -4.33 27.86 -4.28
CA GLU A 173 -4.22 26.57 -3.59
C GLU A 173 -5.32 26.35 -2.54
N HIS A 174 -5.65 27.38 -1.76
CA HIS A 174 -6.67 27.29 -0.72
C HIS A 174 -8.08 27.19 -1.31
N ALA A 175 -8.36 27.96 -2.35
CA ALA A 175 -9.62 27.92 -3.08
C ALA A 175 -9.82 26.55 -3.75
N MET A 176 -8.77 25.95 -4.32
CA MET A 176 -8.84 24.59 -4.89
C MET A 176 -9.14 23.52 -3.83
N ILE A 177 -8.52 23.61 -2.65
CA ILE A 177 -8.86 22.73 -1.52
C ILE A 177 -10.32 22.95 -1.12
N GLY A 178 -10.76 24.21 -1.05
CA GLY A 178 -12.14 24.57 -0.74
C GLY A 178 -13.14 23.99 -1.75
N HIS A 179 -12.87 24.14 -3.05
CA HIS A 179 -13.70 23.59 -4.13
C HIS A 179 -13.83 22.07 -4.00
N LEU A 180 -12.71 21.37 -3.75
CA LEU A 180 -12.74 19.92 -3.55
C LEU A 180 -13.54 19.54 -2.30
N LYS A 181 -13.35 20.26 -1.18
CA LYS A 181 -14.08 20.05 0.08
C LYS A 181 -15.59 20.27 -0.03
N VAL A 182 -16.04 21.18 -0.90
CA VAL A 182 -17.48 21.41 -1.13
C VAL A 182 -18.11 20.25 -1.91
N HIS A 183 -17.31 19.54 -2.72
CA HIS A 183 -17.80 18.45 -3.55
C HIS A 183 -17.90 17.11 -2.82
N VAL A 184 -16.97 16.82 -1.90
CA VAL A 184 -16.87 15.54 -1.16
C VAL A 184 -17.67 15.50 0.13
#